data_AF-A0AAN4VK12-F1
#
_entry.id   AF-A0AAN4VK12-F1
#
_cell.length_a   1.000
_cell.length_b   1.000
_cell.length_c   1.000
_cell.angle_alpha   90.00
_cell.angle_beta   90.00
_cell.angle_gamma   90.00
#
_symmetry.space_group_name_H-M   'P 1'
#
loop_
_entity.id
_entity.type
_entity.pdbx_description
1 polymer ?
#
loop_
_entity_poly.entity_id
_entity_poly.type
_entity_poly.pdbx_seq_one_letter_code
_entity_poly.pdbx_strand_id
1 'polypeptide(L)'
;MVVTIGYGEDNDLHPLDKRHVAQRLATAAESLVYGRDREPMGPLPVMVIHKDDGIEISFTHTGGGLVCTGDVPFDILEPGGSIYRVKARRYDCYGGNGTGRASGAVRELSPVQCQFVSQ
;
A
#
# COMPACT_ATOMS: atom_id res chain seq x y z
N MET A 1 -6.35 -12.55 -9.59
CA MET A 1 -7.65 -12.32 -8.90
C MET A 1 -7.92 -10.82 -8.88
N VAL A 2 -9.19 -10.39 -8.91
CA VAL A 2 -9.57 -8.97 -8.87
C VAL A 2 -10.49 -8.73 -7.68
N VAL A 3 -10.27 -7.64 -6.94
CA VAL A 3 -11.13 -7.24 -5.81
C VAL A 3 -12.23 -6.31 -6.30
N THR A 4 -13.49 -6.67 -6.07
CA THR A 4 -14.68 -5.87 -6.46
C THR A 4 -15.41 -5.24 -5.27
N ILE A 5 -14.88 -5.43 -4.05
CA ILE A 5 -15.41 -4.83 -2.82
C ILE A 5 -15.51 -3.31 -3.00
N GLY A 6 -16.65 -2.75 -2.57
CA GLY A 6 -16.98 -1.32 -2.66
C GLY A 6 -17.74 -0.89 -3.93
N TYR A 7 -18.02 -1.81 -4.86
CA TYR A 7 -18.79 -1.51 -6.08
C TYR A 7 -20.10 -2.29 -6.22
N GLY A 8 -20.54 -2.95 -5.15
CA GLY A 8 -21.82 -3.64 -5.05
C GLY A 8 -22.54 -3.28 -3.76
N GLU A 9 -23.80 -3.68 -3.67
CA GLU A 9 -24.65 -3.48 -2.49
C GLU A 9 -24.86 -4.81 -1.78
N ASP A 10 -25.18 -4.77 -0.48
CA ASP A 10 -25.36 -5.96 0.34
C ASP A 10 -26.52 -6.85 -0.12
N ASN A 11 -27.55 -6.23 -0.70
CA ASN A 11 -28.78 -6.86 -1.13
C ASN A 11 -28.90 -7.08 -2.65
N ASP A 12 -27.86 -6.75 -3.44
CA ASP A 12 -27.84 -6.96 -4.89
C ASP A 12 -26.63 -7.79 -5.31
N LEU A 13 -26.90 -8.96 -5.91
CA LEU A 13 -25.88 -9.84 -6.46
C LEU A 13 -25.20 -9.23 -7.70
N HIS A 14 -25.83 -8.24 -8.34
CA HIS A 14 -25.25 -7.52 -9.48
C HIS A 14 -24.63 -6.22 -9.00
N PRO A 15 -23.31 -6.01 -9.17
CA PRO A 15 -22.73 -4.72 -8.86
C PRO A 15 -23.39 -3.63 -9.71
N LEU A 16 -23.78 -2.53 -9.09
CA LEU A 16 -24.29 -1.36 -9.81
C LEU A 16 -23.19 -0.81 -10.73
N ASP A 17 -21.96 -0.73 -10.24
CA ASP A 17 -20.82 -0.20 -10.99
C ASP A 17 -20.02 -1.29 -11.73
N LYS A 18 -20.65 -1.89 -12.74
CA LYS A 18 -20.02 -2.89 -13.61
C LYS A 18 -18.81 -2.34 -14.37
N ARG A 19 -18.80 -1.02 -14.62
CA ARG A 19 -17.72 -0.36 -15.36
C ARG A 19 -16.42 -0.41 -14.58
N HIS A 20 -16.43 -0.07 -13.30
CA HIS A 20 -15.22 -0.14 -12.47
C HIS A 20 -14.75 -1.58 -12.24
N VAL A 21 -15.69 -2.53 -12.10
CA VAL A 21 -15.35 -3.96 -12.05
C VAL A 21 -14.61 -4.40 -13.32
N ALA A 22 -15.14 -4.07 -14.50
CA ALA A 22 -14.51 -4.38 -15.78
C ALA A 22 -13.16 -3.67 -15.94
N GLN A 23 -13.01 -2.43 -15.48
CA GLN A 23 -11.76 -1.69 -15.55
C GLN A 23 -10.66 -2.29 -14.68
N ARG A 24 -10.99 -2.73 -13.45
CA ARG A 24 -10.03 -3.46 -12.59
C ARG A 24 -9.60 -4.77 -13.24
N LEU A 25 -10.54 -5.51 -13.85
CA LEU A 25 -10.25 -6.75 -14.56
C LEU A 25 -9.35 -6.52 -15.79
N ALA A 26 -9.64 -5.51 -16.60
CA ALA A 26 -8.84 -5.16 -17.77
C ALA A 26 -7.40 -4.80 -17.36
N THR A 27 -7.23 -3.99 -16.31
CA THR A 27 -5.91 -3.61 -15.78
C THR A 27 -5.12 -4.85 -15.32
N ALA A 28 -5.77 -5.78 -14.62
CA ALA A 28 -5.13 -7.04 -14.21
C ALA A 28 -4.73 -7.91 -15.41
N ALA A 29 -5.58 -8.01 -16.43
CA ALA A 29 -5.28 -8.77 -17.65
C ALA A 29 -4.12 -8.17 -18.44
N GLU A 30 -4.06 -6.84 -18.56
CA GLU A 30 -2.96 -6.14 -19.21
C GLU A 30 -1.59 -6.49 -18.61
N SER A 31 -1.51 -6.52 -17.28
CA SER A 31 -0.28 -6.88 -16.56
C SER A 31 0.02 -8.39 -16.66
N LEU A 32 -0.96 -9.24 -16.31
CA LEU A 32 -0.74 -10.68 -16.10
C LEU A 32 -0.70 -11.50 -17.40
N VAL A 33 -1.50 -11.12 -18.40
CA VAL A 33 -1.69 -11.92 -19.62
C VAL A 33 -0.97 -11.27 -20.79
N TYR A 34 -1.08 -9.94 -20.92
CA TYR A 34 -0.52 -9.21 -22.05
C TYR A 34 0.88 -8.65 -21.79
N GLY A 35 1.43 -8.84 -20.59
CA GLY A 35 2.80 -8.42 -20.24
C GLY A 35 3.04 -6.92 -20.34
N ARG A 36 1.98 -6.09 -20.23
CA ARG A 36 2.13 -4.64 -20.23
C ARG A 36 2.71 -4.17 -18.91
N ASP A 37 3.56 -3.16 -18.98
CA ASP A 37 4.12 -2.49 -17.81
C ASP A 37 3.06 -1.58 -17.16
N ARG A 38 2.13 -2.21 -16.45
CA ARG A 38 1.05 -1.56 -15.72
C ARG A 38 0.88 -2.28 -14.40
N GLU A 39 0.89 -1.52 -13.32
CA GLU A 39 0.68 -2.02 -11.97
C GLU A 39 -0.82 -2.34 -11.75
N PRO A 40 -1.22 -3.63 -11.60
CA PRO A 40 -2.63 -3.98 -11.51
C PRO A 40 -3.22 -3.83 -10.11
N MET A 41 -2.40 -3.47 -9.11
CA MET A 41 -2.81 -3.44 -7.70
C MET A 41 -2.11 -2.36 -6.90
N GLY A 42 -2.66 -2.05 -5.73
CA GLY A 42 -2.03 -1.11 -4.81
C GLY A 42 -0.88 -1.74 -4.01
N PRO A 43 -0.14 -0.93 -3.23
CA PRO A 43 0.95 -1.39 -2.38
C PRO A 43 0.52 -2.52 -1.45
N LEU A 44 1.28 -3.61 -1.46
CA LEU A 44 1.08 -4.74 -0.54
C LEU A 44 2.26 -4.86 0.42
N PRO A 45 2.03 -4.89 1.75
CA PRO A 45 3.08 -5.17 2.70
C PRO A 45 3.51 -6.63 2.55
N VAL A 46 4.82 -6.87 2.43
CA VAL A 46 5.41 -8.19 2.20
C VAL A 46 6.48 -8.57 3.21
N MET A 47 6.99 -7.60 3.97
CA MET A 47 7.95 -7.85 5.03
C MET A 47 7.78 -6.85 6.16
N VAL A 48 8.00 -7.32 7.38
CA VAL A 48 8.03 -6.50 8.59
C VAL A 48 9.29 -6.86 9.37
N ILE A 49 10.07 -5.85 9.75
CA ILE A 49 11.29 -5.99 10.55
C ILE A 49 11.15 -5.10 11.79
N HIS A 50 11.28 -5.69 12.97
CA HIS A 50 11.41 -4.93 14.20
C HIS A 50 12.82 -4.35 14.30
N LYS A 51 12.90 -3.04 14.58
CA LYS A 51 14.13 -2.29 14.84
C LYS A 51 14.07 -1.72 16.25
N ASP A 52 15.22 -1.30 16.78
CA ASP A 52 15.30 -0.73 18.13
C ASP A 52 14.45 0.55 18.28
N ASP A 53 14.26 1.30 17.20
CA ASP A 53 13.56 2.58 17.15
C ASP A 53 12.19 2.52 16.43
N GLY A 54 11.70 1.33 16.06
CA GLY A 54 10.42 1.21 15.36
C GLY A 54 10.22 -0.09 14.59
N ILE A 55 9.33 -0.04 13.59
CA ILE A 55 9.01 -1.16 12.72
C ILE A 55 9.22 -0.73 11.27
N GLU A 56 9.99 -1.50 10.51
CA GLU A 56 10.15 -1.29 9.07
C GLU A 56 9.23 -2.24 8.30
N ILE A 57 8.41 -1.70 7.40
CA ILE A 57 7.47 -2.45 6.56
C ILE A 57 7.89 -2.27 5.10
N SER A 58 8.18 -3.36 4.40
CA SER A 58 8.43 -3.32 2.96
C SER A 58 7.17 -3.59 2.17
N PHE A 59 6.95 -2.79 1.13
CA PHE A 59 5.84 -2.94 0.20
C PHE A 59 6.32 -3.40 -1.17
N THR A 60 5.50 -4.22 -1.82
CA THR A 60 5.54 -4.47 -3.26
C THR A 60 4.32 -3.82 -3.92
N HIS A 61 4.20 -3.90 -5.25
CA HIS A 61 3.10 -3.29 -6.01
C HIS A 61 2.94 -1.78 -5.77
N THR A 62 4.06 -1.07 -5.61
CA THR A 62 4.07 0.37 -5.34
C THR A 62 3.93 1.21 -6.60
N GLY A 63 4.00 0.59 -7.78
CA GLY A 63 3.86 1.27 -9.07
C GLY A 63 4.84 2.45 -9.23
N GLY A 64 4.31 3.67 -9.25
CA GLY A 64 5.11 4.90 -9.31
C GLY A 64 5.82 5.28 -8.00
N GLY A 65 5.70 4.44 -6.97
CA GLY A 65 6.31 4.64 -5.66
C GLY A 65 5.33 5.04 -4.56
N LEU A 66 5.81 4.95 -3.32
CA LEU A 66 5.12 5.49 -2.16
C LEU A 66 5.50 6.96 -1.96
N VAL A 67 4.50 7.82 -1.76
CA VAL A 67 4.68 9.24 -1.44
C VAL A 67 4.07 9.50 -0.08
N CYS A 68 4.87 10.03 0.85
CA CYS A 68 4.41 10.46 2.16
C CYS A 68 4.46 11.99 2.22
N THR A 69 3.28 12.61 2.36
CA THR A 69 3.16 14.06 2.52
C THR A 69 2.96 14.36 4.01
N GLY A 70 4.06 14.29 4.77
CA GLY A 70 4.05 14.42 6.24
C GLY A 70 3.94 13.08 6.97
N ASP A 71 3.61 13.14 8.27
CA ASP A 71 3.40 11.96 9.10
C ASP A 71 2.14 11.21 8.63
N VAL A 72 2.26 9.91 8.34
CA VAL A 72 1.10 9.06 8.01
C VAL A 72 0.66 8.29 9.26
N PRO A 73 -0.61 8.39 9.68
CA PRO A 73 -1.09 7.63 10.83
C PRO A 73 -1.19 6.13 10.48
N PHE A 74 -0.73 5.28 11.40
CA PHE A 74 -0.85 3.83 11.32
C PHE A 74 -1.33 3.28 12.67
N ASP A 75 -2.09 2.19 12.61
CA ASP A 75 -2.53 1.45 13.80
C ASP A 75 -1.86 0.07 13.79
N ILE A 76 -1.15 -0.26 14.87
CA ILE A 76 -0.64 -1.61 15.13
C ILE A 76 -1.62 -2.30 16.06
N LEU A 77 -2.17 -3.42 15.61
CA LEU A 77 -3.08 -4.25 16.39
C LEU A 77 -2.32 -5.47 16.93
N GLU A 78 -2.26 -5.60 18.24
CA GLU A 78 -1.81 -6.84 18.87
C GLU A 78 -2.92 -7.91 18.87
N PRO A 79 -2.56 -9.20 18.85
CA PRO A 79 -3.54 -10.29 18.93
C PRO A 79 -4.49 -10.21 20.15
N GLY A 80 -4.06 -9.56 21.24
CA GLY A 80 -4.88 -9.33 22.44
C GLY A 80 -5.90 -8.20 22.32
N GLY A 81 -5.98 -7.50 21.19
CA GLY A 81 -6.93 -6.41 20.93
C GLY A 81 -6.41 -5.01 21.29
N SER A 82 -5.20 -4.90 21.84
CA SER A 82 -4.54 -3.61 22.07
C SER A 82 -4.21 -2.93 20.74
N ILE A 83 -4.55 -1.64 20.62
CA ILE A 83 -4.27 -0.83 19.44
C ILE A 83 -3.23 0.24 19.81
N TYR A 84 -2.13 0.27 19.06
CA TYR A 84 -1.08 1.29 19.19
C TYR A 84 -1.12 2.21 17.98
N ARG A 85 -1.44 3.48 18.21
CA ARG A 85 -1.33 4.52 17.19
C ARG A 85 0.12 4.91 17.01
N VAL A 86 0.63 4.74 15.80
CA VAL A 86 2.00 5.09 15.43
C VAL A 86 2.00 6.03 14.23
N LYS A 87 3.12 6.74 14.04
CA LYS A 87 3.32 7.57 12.87
C LYS A 87 4.38 6.93 12.00
N ALA A 88 4.04 6.73 10.73
CA ALA A 88 5.01 6.29 9.75
C ALA A 88 5.75 7.46 9.13
N ARG A 89 7.06 7.25 8.97
CA ARG A 89 7.99 8.10 8.24
C ARG A 89 8.71 7.24 7.21
N ARG A 90 8.95 7.79 6.03
CA ARG A 90 9.63 7.05 4.97
C ARG A 90 11.15 7.11 5.18
N TYR A 91 11.84 5.97 5.04
CA TYR A 91 13.28 5.85 5.33
C TYR A 91 14.15 6.40 4.17
N ASP A 92 13.63 6.49 2.95
CA ASP A 92 14.44 6.76 1.74
C ASP A 92 14.66 8.25 1.40
N CYS A 93 14.30 9.20 2.26
CA CYS A 93 14.51 10.63 1.98
C CYS A 93 15.53 11.27 2.93
N TYR A 94 16.81 10.90 2.75
CA TYR A 94 17.88 11.85 3.04
C TYR A 94 17.80 12.99 2.01
N GLY A 95 17.24 14.12 2.42
CA GLY A 95 17.34 15.38 1.69
C GLY A 95 16.01 16.12 1.52
N GLY A 96 15.82 17.12 2.38
CA GLY A 96 14.98 18.28 2.08
C GLY A 96 13.47 18.07 2.23
N ASN A 97 12.83 19.11 2.75
CA ASN A 97 11.39 19.24 2.95
C ASN A 97 10.53 18.57 1.86
N GLY A 98 9.85 17.49 2.26
CA GLY A 98 8.58 16.98 1.70
C GLY A 98 8.46 16.94 0.17
N THR A 99 8.73 15.77 -0.42
CA THR A 99 8.11 15.18 -1.64
C THR A 99 9.07 14.15 -2.27
N GLY A 100 9.52 13.15 -1.50
CA GLY A 100 10.29 12.06 -2.07
C GLY A 100 9.39 11.10 -2.87
N ARG A 101 9.78 10.73 -4.09
CA ARG A 101 9.23 9.57 -4.83
C ARG A 101 10.26 8.42 -4.75
N ALA A 102 9.83 7.20 -4.39
CA ALA A 102 10.62 5.99 -4.66
C ALA A 102 10.16 5.45 -6.01
N SER A 103 10.87 5.75 -7.07
CA SER A 103 10.69 5.00 -8.31
C SER A 103 11.36 3.64 -8.14
N GLY A 104 10.57 2.61 -7.81
CA GLY A 104 11.01 1.22 -7.83
C GLY A 104 10.10 0.45 -8.80
N ALA A 105 10.63 0.06 -9.95
CA ALA A 105 9.89 -0.74 -10.92
C ALA A 105 9.65 -2.14 -10.37
N VAL A 106 8.39 -2.51 -10.06
CA VAL A 106 7.75 -3.86 -9.94
C VAL A 106 8.51 -4.98 -9.17
N ARG A 107 9.74 -4.75 -8.69
CA ARG A 107 10.70 -5.78 -8.26
C ARG A 107 11.55 -5.36 -7.07
N GLU A 108 11.52 -4.10 -6.67
CA GLU A 108 12.30 -3.60 -5.54
C GLU A 108 11.36 -3.25 -4.38
N LEU A 109 11.60 -3.91 -3.25
CA LEU A 109 10.91 -3.65 -1.99
C LEU A 109 11.05 -2.17 -1.63
N SER A 110 9.93 -1.50 -1.37
CA SER A 110 9.93 -0.10 -0.90
C SER A 110 9.71 -0.08 0.62
N PRO A 111 10.75 0.15 1.45
CA PRO A 111 10.63 0.16 2.90
C PRO A 111 9.98 1.45 3.41
N VAL A 112 9.16 1.32 4.45
CA VAL A 112 8.57 2.42 5.22
C VAL A 112 8.84 2.14 6.71
N GLN A 113 9.37 3.11 7.45
CA GLN A 113 9.61 2.95 8.89
C GLN A 113 8.49 3.60 9.70
N CYS A 114 7.81 2.80 10.51
CA CYS A 114 6.89 3.25 11.54
C CYS A 114 7.67 3.53 12.82
N GLN A 115 7.64 4.78 13.30
CA GLN A 115 8.15 5.11 14.62
C GLN A 115 6.99 5.16 15.62
N PHE A 116 7.19 4.56 16.79
CA PHE A 116 6.26 4.71 17.89
C PHE A 116 6.26 6.17 18.34
N VAL A 117 5.09 6.79 18.35
CA VAL A 117 4.93 8.08 19.01
C VAL A 117 4.59 7.76 20.46
N SER A 118 5.50 8.07 21.39
CA SER A 118 5.11 8.11 22.80
C SER A 118 3.97 9.12 22.94
N GLN A 119 2.87 8.71 23.57
CA GLN A 119 1.80 9.64 23.96
C GLN A 119 2.35 10.76 24.84
#